data_AF-A0A815V764-F1
#
_entry.id   AF-A0A815V764-F1
#
_cell.length_a   1.000
_cell.length_b   1.000
_cell.length_c   1.000
_cell.angle_alpha   90.00
_cell.angle_beta   90.00
_cell.angle_gamma   90.00
#
_symmetry.space_group_name_H-M   'P 1'
#
loop_
_entity.id
_entity.type
_entity.pdbx_description
1 polymer ?
#
loop_
_entity_poly.entity_id
_entity_poly.type
_entity_poly.pdbx_seq_one_letter_code
_entity_poly.pdbx_strand_id
1 'polypeptide(L)'
;TYQHLINLFKEHHIIQLQIQIIYGKAGIGKTHRINKEYKTDHTLCFSINDKLNLSLLISSFLLFDSNMINNNNNNPSIFFNISIHAPFETLNRILFSLFICGCLNDPISGLIFSLSNIQTWKFIIEIPYSDVSGVDIQENFNQILPILSIISPLTLEEVTNENYQLSIDKEEELVARFLKAFENGTIDRMITITKTGREIPVSFEPITNINECRTYIYNCIQKYAPELPKNKIYEVSFTKFLYRRIRFFQGYYYCWNDNIEHLGSITIQQMINEAKFLTQINFQNNDYPRIYLIYDPGFSLHLLHADWNYVSNELKSFFNNHDPFKDIEYQNKDYFVECLSWLINIKYEIFMKIIYETKFILTENFAYKLFHIHERKLTKLALIIEGDTGLGKTFLLKFYSLLLNSKNTHDSLQGNIIPTIIENSSQFLLNIIETIVEQQANILSIFLQRIKSKILDLENDDELPNQRPREISVLLTAEQQQQQNNVPVDNVLLKQVKLSLKKYQLKKNTLYYIWKTILDVSSENPMASTTTLIQKLHDYIINELANYPLIESSSRLKILLQEISSPTIEISIEIFKEYLFHSQIKPLFYR
;
A
#
# COMPACT_ATOMS: atom_id res chain seq x y z
N THR A 1 51.81 24.97 12.32
CA THR A 1 51.83 25.58 10.98
C THR A 1 50.45 25.59 10.31
N TYR A 2 49.75 24.45 10.20
CA TYR A 2 48.36 24.39 9.68
C TYR A 2 47.36 25.27 10.45
N GLN A 3 47.34 25.20 11.78
CA GLN A 3 46.49 26.07 12.63
C GLN A 3 46.76 27.57 12.41
N HIS A 4 48.03 27.92 12.15
CA HIS A 4 48.45 29.31 11.95
C HIS A 4 48.03 29.84 10.58
N LEU A 5 48.14 29.00 9.53
CA LEU A 5 47.57 29.30 8.20
C LEU A 5 46.05 29.46 8.30
N ILE A 6 45.34 28.60 9.02
CA ILE A 6 43.88 28.68 9.15
C ILE A 6 43.43 29.93 9.92
N ASN A 7 44.18 30.35 10.95
CA ASN A 7 43.90 31.60 11.65
C ASN A 7 44.14 32.82 10.75
N LEU A 8 45.24 32.83 9.97
CA LEU A 8 45.49 33.83 8.93
C LEU A 8 44.39 33.85 7.85
N PHE A 9 43.86 32.69 7.47
CA PHE A 9 42.76 32.58 6.50
C PHE A 9 41.42 33.07 7.10
N LYS A 10 41.11 32.75 8.36
CA LYS A 10 39.91 33.25 9.06
C LYS A 10 39.91 34.77 9.24
N GLU A 11 41.08 35.37 9.42
CA GLU A 11 41.24 36.83 9.54
C GLU A 11 41.17 37.57 8.19
N HIS A 12 41.35 36.87 7.06
CA HIS A 12 41.46 37.49 5.73
C HIS A 12 40.39 37.09 4.69
N HIS A 13 39.52 36.12 4.94
CA HIS A 13 38.44 35.73 4.00
C HIS A 13 37.04 36.25 4.39
N ILE A 14 36.36 36.83 3.40
CA ILE A 14 35.01 37.41 3.44
C ILE A 14 33.90 36.36 3.19
N ILE A 15 34.25 35.11 2.89
CA ILE A 15 33.28 34.05 2.57
C ILE A 15 32.55 33.61 3.84
N GLN A 16 31.24 33.84 3.88
CA GLN A 16 30.40 33.39 4.99
C GLN A 16 30.03 31.91 4.80
N LEU A 17 30.67 31.05 5.57
CA LEU A 17 30.43 29.60 5.60
C LEU A 17 29.67 29.20 6.86
N GLN A 18 28.62 28.40 6.70
CA GLN A 18 27.95 27.68 7.79
C GLN A 18 28.12 26.19 7.54
N ILE A 19 28.87 25.49 8.40
CA ILE A 19 29.13 24.06 8.26
C ILE A 19 28.50 23.34 9.45
N GLN A 20 27.59 22.41 9.18
CA GLN A 20 26.99 21.51 10.18
C GLN A 20 27.45 20.09 9.90
N ILE A 21 28.00 19.43 10.91
CA ILE A 21 28.54 18.08 10.77
C ILE A 21 27.73 17.14 11.65
N ILE A 22 27.18 16.09 11.06
CA ILE A 22 26.28 15.15 11.72
C ILE A 22 26.88 13.76 11.61
N TYR A 23 27.02 13.09 12.75
CA TYR A 23 27.62 11.76 12.84
C TYR A 23 26.85 10.88 13.82
N GLY A 24 27.24 9.60 13.94
CA GLY A 24 26.57 8.62 14.78
C GLY A 24 26.42 7.27 14.08
N LYS A 25 26.06 6.24 14.84
CA LYS A 25 26.02 4.85 14.35
C LYS A 25 25.10 4.67 13.13
N ALA A 26 25.37 3.65 12.32
CA ALA A 26 24.52 3.31 11.19
C ALA A 26 23.10 2.99 11.69
N GLY A 27 22.09 3.50 10.98
CA GLY A 27 20.68 3.26 11.32
C GLY A 27 20.13 3.99 12.55
N ILE A 28 20.86 4.96 13.11
CA ILE A 28 20.40 5.76 14.25
C ILE A 28 19.47 6.92 13.87
N GLY A 29 19.30 7.19 12.58
CA GLY A 29 18.39 8.24 12.08
C GLY A 29 19.04 9.53 11.60
N LYS A 30 20.37 9.57 11.40
CA LYS A 30 21.12 10.76 10.90
C LYS A 30 20.48 11.44 9.70
N THR A 31 20.32 10.70 8.60
CA THR A 31 19.75 11.24 7.35
C THR A 31 18.31 11.72 7.55
N HIS A 32 17.52 11.03 8.39
CA HIS A 32 16.16 11.45 8.67
C HIS A 32 16.14 12.78 9.46
N ARG A 33 17.01 12.90 10.47
CA ARG A 33 17.20 14.15 11.22
C ARG A 33 17.60 15.30 10.29
N ILE A 34 18.57 15.06 9.41
CA ILE A 34 19.03 16.01 8.39
C ILE A 34 17.86 16.49 7.52
N ASN A 35 17.09 15.55 6.99
CA ASN A 35 15.95 15.88 6.14
C ASN A 35 14.87 16.69 6.86
N LYS A 36 14.70 16.50 8.18
CA LYS A 36 13.68 17.19 8.98
C LYS A 36 14.11 18.55 9.50
N GLU A 37 15.35 18.67 9.97
CA GLU A 37 15.82 19.84 10.73
C GLU A 37 16.73 20.77 9.92
N TYR A 38 17.44 20.23 8.92
CA TYR A 38 18.56 20.96 8.29
C TYR A 38 18.35 21.23 6.80
N LYS A 39 17.72 20.28 6.09
CA LYS A 39 17.50 20.32 4.65
C LYS A 39 16.30 21.21 4.31
N THR A 40 16.41 21.97 3.24
CA THR A 40 15.30 22.71 2.63
C THR A 40 15.00 22.15 1.24
N ASP A 41 13.89 22.55 0.64
CA ASP A 41 13.50 22.13 -0.72
C ASP A 41 14.54 22.48 -1.79
N HIS A 42 15.42 23.45 -1.49
CA HIS A 42 16.50 23.90 -2.36
C HIS A 42 17.89 23.36 -1.97
N THR A 43 17.99 22.37 -1.08
CA THR A 43 19.29 21.80 -0.72
C THR A 43 19.79 20.83 -1.78
N LEU A 44 20.93 21.14 -2.39
CA LEU A 44 21.63 20.24 -3.32
C LEU A 44 22.27 19.08 -2.57
N CYS A 45 21.98 17.84 -2.96
CA CYS A 45 22.46 16.65 -2.26
C CYS A 45 23.50 15.88 -3.08
N PHE A 46 24.62 15.54 -2.47
CA PHE A 46 25.64 14.68 -3.04
C PHE A 46 25.95 13.50 -2.13
N SER A 47 25.95 12.31 -2.71
CA SER A 47 26.49 11.13 -2.05
C SER A 47 27.92 10.91 -2.49
N ILE A 48 28.84 10.85 -1.54
CA ILE A 48 30.26 10.60 -1.78
C ILE A 48 30.54 9.14 -1.43
N ASN A 49 30.79 8.34 -2.46
CA ASN A 49 31.12 6.92 -2.36
C ASN A 49 32.57 6.66 -2.83
N ASP A 50 32.91 5.40 -3.08
CA ASP A 50 34.21 4.93 -3.58
C ASP A 50 34.59 5.50 -4.97
N LYS A 51 33.64 6.11 -5.69
CA LYS A 51 33.80 6.66 -7.05
C LYS A 51 33.57 8.16 -7.08
N LEU A 52 34.28 8.91 -6.24
CA LEU A 52 34.21 10.38 -6.24
C LEU A 52 34.67 10.97 -7.57
N ASN A 53 33.74 11.63 -8.29
CA ASN A 53 34.00 12.31 -9.56
C ASN A 53 33.96 13.83 -9.37
N LEU A 54 35.14 14.47 -9.42
CA LEU A 54 35.29 15.91 -9.18
C LEU A 54 34.63 16.75 -10.29
N SER A 55 34.73 16.35 -11.56
CA SER A 55 34.09 17.06 -12.68
C SER A 55 32.57 17.12 -12.51
N LEU A 56 31.96 16.00 -12.08
CA LEU A 56 30.53 15.92 -11.82
C LEU A 56 30.12 16.80 -10.62
N LEU A 57 30.94 16.82 -9.56
CA LEU A 57 30.71 17.70 -8.41
C LEU A 57 30.74 19.18 -8.83
N ILE A 58 31.78 19.61 -9.55
CA ILE A 58 31.95 21.01 -9.99
C ILE A 58 30.84 21.44 -10.94
N SER A 59 30.52 20.63 -11.96
CA SER A 59 29.43 20.95 -12.91
C SER A 59 28.08 21.12 -12.20
N SER A 60 27.83 20.30 -11.19
CA SER A 60 26.59 20.33 -10.42
C SER A 60 26.53 21.54 -9.48
N PHE A 61 27.67 21.97 -8.92
CA PHE A 61 27.78 23.22 -8.16
C PHE A 61 27.54 24.45 -9.04
N LEU A 62 28.13 24.50 -10.25
CA LEU A 62 27.94 25.60 -11.19
C LEU A 62 26.47 25.73 -11.62
N LEU A 63 25.82 24.61 -11.97
CA LEU A 63 24.40 24.60 -12.31
C LEU A 63 23.54 25.08 -11.14
N PHE A 64 23.83 24.60 -9.93
CA PHE A 64 23.08 24.99 -8.74
C PHE A 64 23.24 26.47 -8.38
N ASP A 65 24.46 26.99 -8.40
CA ASP A 65 24.73 28.40 -8.11
C ASP A 65 24.02 29.33 -9.11
N SER A 66 24.08 29.00 -10.41
CA SER A 66 23.36 29.76 -11.44
C SER A 66 21.84 29.79 -11.20
N ASN A 67 21.26 28.67 -10.74
CA ASN A 67 19.84 28.59 -10.41
C ASN A 67 19.48 29.36 -9.13
N MET A 68 20.36 29.37 -8.12
CA MET A 68 20.14 30.14 -6.89
C MET A 68 20.18 31.65 -7.15
N ILE A 69 21.12 32.11 -7.99
CA ILE A 69 21.22 33.51 -8.43
C ILE A 69 19.95 33.93 -9.18
N ASN A 70 19.49 33.12 -10.14
CA ASN A 70 18.27 33.42 -10.90
C ASN A 70 17.01 33.52 -10.02
N ASN A 71 16.98 32.77 -8.91
CA ASN A 71 15.86 32.75 -7.97
C ASN A 71 16.00 33.75 -6.81
N ASN A 72 17.00 34.66 -6.85
CA ASN A 72 17.30 35.62 -5.77
C ASN A 72 17.49 34.98 -4.38
N ASN A 73 17.96 33.73 -4.33
CA ASN A 73 18.22 33.05 -3.07
C ASN A 73 19.70 33.18 -2.70
N ASN A 74 19.99 33.95 -1.64
CA ASN A 74 21.35 34.26 -1.22
C ASN A 74 21.97 33.22 -0.27
N ASN A 75 21.23 32.16 0.07
CA ASN A 75 21.64 31.15 1.05
C ASN A 75 21.67 29.74 0.43
N PRO A 76 22.61 29.45 -0.48
CA PRO A 76 22.75 28.12 -1.06
C PRO A 76 23.05 27.07 0.01
N SER A 77 22.37 25.93 -0.07
CA SER A 77 22.48 24.83 0.89
C SER A 77 22.92 23.56 0.18
N ILE A 78 24.01 22.94 0.64
CA ILE A 78 24.57 21.71 0.09
C ILE A 78 24.61 20.65 1.19
N PHE A 79 24.14 19.44 0.88
CA PHE A 79 24.22 18.27 1.74
C PHE A 79 25.19 17.23 1.16
N PHE A 80 26.25 16.91 1.90
CA PHE A 80 27.17 15.82 1.61
C PHE A 80 26.84 14.59 2.48
N ASN A 81 26.49 13.49 1.84
CA ASN A 81 26.35 12.18 2.46
C ASN A 81 27.61 11.34 2.19
N ILE A 82 28.51 11.25 3.17
CA ILE A 82 29.80 10.57 3.00
C ILE A 82 29.64 9.09 3.40
N SER A 83 29.97 8.19 2.47
CA SER A 83 30.01 6.75 2.72
C SER A 83 31.28 6.34 3.48
N ILE A 84 31.20 5.24 4.23
CA ILE A 84 32.37 4.60 4.85
C ILE A 84 33.42 4.15 3.82
N HIS A 85 33.03 3.98 2.57
CA HIS A 85 33.90 3.58 1.46
C HIS A 85 34.46 4.77 0.66
N ALA A 86 34.23 6.01 1.09
CA ALA A 86 34.74 7.19 0.40
C ALA A 86 36.28 7.20 0.34
N PRO A 87 36.89 7.71 -0.75
CA PRO A 87 38.34 7.89 -0.83
C PRO A 87 38.76 9.09 0.03
N PHE A 88 38.90 8.88 1.34
CA PHE A 88 39.09 9.97 2.32
C PHE A 88 40.33 10.84 2.06
N GLU A 89 41.42 10.29 1.53
CA GLU A 89 42.60 11.09 1.16
C GLU A 89 42.26 12.12 0.06
N THR A 90 41.61 11.67 -1.01
CA THR A 90 41.17 12.53 -2.12
C THR A 90 40.10 13.51 -1.65
N LEU A 91 39.14 13.03 -0.85
CA LEU A 91 38.08 13.86 -0.28
C LEU A 91 38.65 14.99 0.57
N ASN A 92 39.63 14.73 1.43
CA ASN A 92 40.29 15.76 2.25
C ASN A 92 40.93 16.85 1.40
N ARG A 93 41.57 16.51 0.28
CA ARG A 93 42.13 17.50 -0.66
C ARG A 93 41.03 18.36 -1.27
N ILE A 94 39.92 17.74 -1.67
CA ILE A 94 38.76 18.45 -2.23
C ILE A 94 38.12 19.38 -1.21
N LEU A 95 37.92 18.91 0.04
CA LEU A 95 37.36 19.73 1.11
C LEU A 95 38.32 20.86 1.52
N PHE A 96 39.64 20.63 1.48
CA PHE A 96 40.64 21.68 1.66
C PHE A 96 40.50 22.75 0.58
N SER A 97 40.50 22.35 -0.70
CA SER A 97 40.33 23.29 -1.81
C SER A 97 39.02 24.07 -1.69
N LEU A 98 37.91 23.39 -1.39
CA LEU A 98 36.60 24.02 -1.26
C LEU A 98 36.53 25.00 -0.08
N PHE A 99 36.85 24.55 1.14
CA PHE A 99 36.59 25.33 2.35
C PHE A 99 37.74 26.27 2.76
N ILE A 100 38.98 25.94 2.39
CA ILE A 100 40.15 26.77 2.72
C ILE A 100 40.53 27.65 1.53
N CYS A 101 40.65 27.06 0.33
CA CYS A 101 41.00 27.85 -0.87
C CYS A 101 39.79 28.57 -1.48
N GLY A 102 38.56 28.21 -1.11
CA GLY A 102 37.33 28.79 -1.66
C GLY A 102 37.03 28.37 -3.10
N CYS A 103 37.73 27.37 -3.64
CA CYS A 103 37.58 26.96 -5.04
C CYS A 103 37.85 25.47 -5.26
N LEU A 104 37.18 24.92 -6.27
CA LEU A 104 37.42 23.59 -6.79
C LEU A 104 37.93 23.72 -8.23
N ASN A 105 39.01 23.01 -8.54
CA ASN A 105 39.58 22.95 -9.87
C ASN A 105 39.78 21.48 -10.24
N ASP A 106 39.14 21.04 -11.32
CA ASP A 106 39.42 19.75 -11.91
C ASP A 106 40.39 19.92 -13.09
N PRO A 107 41.68 19.53 -12.94
CA PRO A 107 42.65 19.69 -14.00
C PRO A 107 42.38 18.79 -15.21
N ILE A 108 41.57 17.72 -15.06
CA ILE A 108 41.26 16.79 -16.14
C ILE A 108 40.20 17.38 -17.07
N SER A 109 39.10 17.89 -16.52
CA SER A 109 38.04 18.52 -17.32
C SER A 109 38.26 20.01 -17.59
N GLY A 110 39.16 20.66 -16.85
CA GLY A 110 39.36 22.11 -16.87
C GLY A 110 38.25 22.90 -16.16
N LEU A 111 37.30 22.22 -15.51
CA LEU A 111 36.20 22.87 -14.80
C LEU A 111 36.69 23.51 -13.50
N ILE A 112 36.25 24.75 -13.27
CA ILE A 112 36.56 25.51 -12.06
C ILE A 112 35.26 26.01 -11.45
N PHE A 113 35.15 25.90 -10.13
CA PHE A 113 34.10 26.52 -9.34
C PHE A 113 34.72 27.29 -8.18
N SER A 114 34.14 28.44 -7.84
CA SER A 114 34.56 29.26 -6.70
C SER A 114 33.35 29.67 -5.88
N LEU A 115 33.49 29.65 -4.56
CA LEU A 115 32.45 30.13 -3.65
C LEU A 115 32.34 31.65 -3.74
N SER A 116 31.11 32.14 -3.98
CA SER A 116 30.84 33.58 -4.01
C SER A 116 30.93 34.20 -2.61
N ASN A 117 31.56 35.38 -2.52
CA ASN A 117 31.65 36.16 -1.27
C ASN A 117 30.34 36.88 -0.91
N ILE A 118 29.36 36.90 -1.81
CA ILE A 118 28.09 37.63 -1.66
C ILE A 118 27.01 36.73 -1.02
N GLN A 119 27.17 35.42 -1.11
CA GLN A 119 26.23 34.42 -0.60
C GLN A 119 26.73 33.81 0.71
N THR A 120 25.80 33.43 1.58
CA THR A 120 26.11 32.64 2.78
C THR A 120 25.90 31.16 2.46
N TRP A 121 26.99 30.41 2.31
CA TRP A 121 26.89 28.99 1.95
C TRP A 121 26.69 28.12 3.18
N LYS A 122 25.63 27.31 3.17
CA LYS A 122 25.34 26.30 4.18
C LYS A 122 25.77 24.92 3.67
N PHE A 123 26.66 24.26 4.39
CA PHE A 123 27.08 22.88 4.15
C PHE A 123 26.61 21.99 5.29
N ILE A 124 25.88 20.93 4.97
CA ILE A 124 25.47 19.88 5.90
C ILE A 124 26.25 18.64 5.51
N ILE A 125 26.97 18.03 6.46
CA ILE A 125 27.85 16.90 6.17
C ILE A 125 27.46 15.74 7.08
N GLU A 126 26.92 14.68 6.49
CA GLU A 126 26.74 13.39 7.17
C GLU A 126 28.02 12.57 7.03
N ILE A 127 28.56 12.15 8.17
CA ILE A 127 29.81 11.39 8.25
C ILE A 127 29.53 9.95 8.65
N PRO A 128 30.22 8.97 8.05
CA PRO A 128 30.09 7.58 8.42
C PRO A 128 30.76 7.32 9.76
N TYR A 129 30.19 6.37 10.50
CA TYR A 129 30.68 5.97 11.81
C TYR A 129 31.21 4.54 11.73
N SER A 130 32.37 4.27 12.33
CA SER A 130 32.96 2.93 12.44
C SER A 130 33.46 2.67 13.87
N ASP A 131 32.88 1.66 14.54
CA ASP A 131 33.30 1.18 15.88
C ASP A 131 34.60 0.34 15.84
N VAL A 132 35.17 0.09 14.65
CA VAL A 132 36.16 -0.98 14.43
C VAL A 132 37.50 -0.73 15.14
N SER A 133 37.84 0.51 15.48
CA SER A 133 39.17 0.86 16.00
C SER A 133 39.26 1.01 17.53
N GLY A 134 38.15 0.98 18.27
CA GLY A 134 38.16 1.27 19.72
C GLY A 134 38.68 2.67 20.09
N VAL A 135 38.82 3.53 19.08
CA VAL A 135 39.25 4.93 19.18
C VAL A 135 38.01 5.81 19.37
N ASP A 136 38.12 6.88 20.15
CA ASP A 136 37.02 7.83 20.33
C ASP A 136 36.61 8.44 18.98
N ILE A 137 35.33 8.74 18.83
CA ILE A 137 34.71 9.07 17.55
C ILE A 137 35.24 10.41 17.04
N GLN A 138 35.47 11.34 17.95
CA GLN A 138 36.08 12.62 17.64
C GLN A 138 37.52 12.43 17.18
N GLU A 139 38.26 11.49 17.77
CA GLU A 139 39.62 11.14 17.36
C GLU A 139 39.64 10.45 15.98
N ASN A 140 38.71 9.53 15.70
CA ASN A 140 38.54 8.92 14.39
C ASN A 140 38.15 9.94 13.32
N PHE A 141 37.23 10.85 13.63
CA PHE A 141 36.87 11.97 12.76
C PHE A 141 38.07 12.90 12.49
N ASN A 142 38.85 13.23 13.52
CA ASN A 142 40.06 14.04 13.37
C ASN A 142 41.10 13.37 12.46
N GLN A 143 41.16 12.04 12.45
CA GLN A 143 42.05 11.28 11.58
C GLN A 143 41.54 11.18 10.14
N ILE A 144 40.26 10.89 9.95
CA ILE A 144 39.67 10.62 8.63
C ILE A 144 39.34 11.91 7.86
N LEU A 145 38.86 12.96 8.54
CA LEU A 145 38.48 14.24 7.94
C LEU A 145 39.09 15.44 8.71
N PRO A 146 40.43 15.55 8.80
CA PRO A 146 41.12 16.57 9.58
C PRO A 146 40.77 18.01 9.19
N ILE A 147 40.44 18.25 7.91
CA ILE A 147 40.07 19.61 7.48
C ILE A 147 38.76 20.05 8.12
N LEU A 148 37.78 19.14 8.19
CA LEU A 148 36.48 19.43 8.79
C LEU A 148 36.60 19.66 10.30
N SER A 149 37.47 18.91 10.98
CA SER A 149 37.68 19.10 12.41
C SER A 149 38.32 20.45 12.75
N ILE A 150 39.18 20.96 11.87
CA ILE A 150 39.82 22.27 12.11
C ILE A 150 38.87 23.44 11.80
N ILE A 151 38.07 23.35 10.73
CA ILE A 151 37.16 24.45 10.35
C ILE A 151 35.90 24.50 11.23
N SER A 152 35.47 23.35 11.76
CA SER A 152 34.18 23.21 12.45
C SER A 152 34.24 22.45 13.80
N PRO A 153 35.16 22.80 14.72
CA PRO A 153 35.32 22.05 15.97
C PRO A 153 34.11 22.13 16.91
N LEU A 154 33.23 23.12 16.74
CA LEU A 154 32.05 23.37 17.59
C LEU A 154 30.71 22.94 16.96
N THR A 155 30.71 22.43 15.72
CA THR A 155 29.46 22.11 14.98
C THR A 155 29.31 20.62 14.73
N LEU A 156 30.05 19.80 15.49
CA LEU A 156 29.99 18.36 15.43
C LEU A 156 28.83 17.89 16.31
N GLU A 157 27.81 17.32 15.68
CA GLU A 157 26.61 16.85 16.36
C GLU A 157 26.48 15.33 16.23
N GLU A 158 26.47 14.65 17.38
CA GLU A 158 26.21 13.22 17.43
C GLU A 158 24.70 12.97 17.39
N VAL A 159 24.28 11.98 16.62
CA VAL A 159 22.95 11.41 16.70
C VAL A 159 23.02 10.09 17.45
N THR A 160 22.31 10.04 18.58
CA THR A 160 22.23 8.88 19.47
C THR A 160 20.77 8.46 19.63
N ASN A 161 20.54 7.29 20.22
CA ASN A 161 19.18 6.84 20.57
C ASN A 161 18.51 7.77 21.62
N GLU A 162 19.31 8.51 22.39
CA GLU A 162 18.81 9.39 23.45
C GLU A 162 18.35 10.74 22.89
N ASN A 163 19.11 11.31 21.96
CA ASN A 163 18.82 12.62 21.40
C ASN A 163 17.98 12.58 20.11
N TYR A 164 17.78 11.40 19.53
CA TYR A 164 16.96 11.22 18.34
C TYR A 164 15.98 10.06 18.48
N GLN A 165 14.70 10.39 18.41
CA GLN A 165 13.60 9.45 18.61
C GLN A 165 12.86 9.18 17.30
N LEU A 166 12.13 8.07 17.27
CA LEU A 166 11.20 7.74 16.19
C LEU A 166 10.26 8.93 15.89
N SER A 167 10.17 9.31 14.61
CA SER A 167 9.17 10.27 14.15
C SER A 167 7.79 9.62 14.22
N ILE A 168 6.80 10.35 14.73
CA ILE A 168 5.42 9.89 14.78
C ILE A 168 4.63 10.67 13.76
N ASP A 169 4.17 9.98 12.73
CA ASP A 169 3.20 10.47 11.76
C ASP A 169 1.89 9.66 11.92
N LYS A 170 1.04 9.70 10.89
CA LYS A 170 -0.28 9.03 10.90
C LYS A 170 -0.18 7.50 11.03
N GLU A 171 0.87 6.90 10.46
CA GLU A 171 1.05 5.44 10.49
C GLU A 171 1.45 4.98 11.90
N GLU A 172 2.43 5.64 12.51
CA GLU A 172 2.91 5.34 13.86
C GLU A 172 1.85 5.65 14.92
N GLU A 173 1.09 6.74 14.76
CA GLU A 173 -0.02 7.05 15.65
C GLU A 173 -1.10 5.96 15.59
N LEU A 174 -1.44 5.46 14.40
CA LEU A 174 -2.41 4.37 14.26
C LEU A 174 -1.93 3.12 15.00
N VAL A 175 -0.65 2.75 14.84
CA VAL A 175 -0.06 1.62 15.57
C VAL A 175 -0.17 1.84 17.07
N ALA A 176 0.27 3.00 17.56
CA ALA A 176 0.25 3.31 18.99
C ALA A 176 -1.17 3.28 19.57
N ARG A 177 -2.16 3.76 18.81
CA ARG A 177 -3.58 3.76 19.21
C ARG A 177 -4.11 2.35 19.49
N PHE A 178 -3.82 1.41 18.61
CA PHE A 178 -4.26 0.02 18.80
C PHE A 178 -3.40 -0.73 19.82
N LEU A 179 -2.12 -0.42 19.95
CA LEU A 179 -1.29 -0.92 21.05
C LEU A 179 -1.82 -0.45 22.41
N LYS A 180 -2.24 0.81 22.53
CA LYS A 180 -2.92 1.34 23.72
C LYS A 180 -4.21 0.58 24.02
N ALA A 181 -5.04 0.35 23.01
CA ALA A 181 -6.28 -0.42 23.17
C ALA A 181 -6.00 -1.86 23.64
N PHE A 182 -4.93 -2.46 23.14
CA PHE A 182 -4.50 -3.81 23.53
C PHE A 182 -3.98 -3.86 24.97
N GLU A 183 -3.11 -2.93 25.37
CA GLU A 183 -2.60 -2.85 26.74
C GLU A 183 -3.72 -2.58 27.76
N ASN A 184 -4.72 -1.79 27.37
CA ASN A 184 -5.88 -1.49 28.21
C ASN A 184 -6.95 -2.61 28.20
N GLY A 185 -6.78 -3.67 27.41
CA GLY A 185 -7.77 -4.74 27.23
C GLY A 185 -9.06 -4.30 26.52
N THR A 186 -9.13 -3.07 26.01
CA THR A 186 -10.31 -2.54 25.31
C THR A 186 -10.37 -2.96 23.84
N ILE A 187 -9.30 -3.57 23.31
CA ILE A 187 -9.25 -4.06 21.93
C ILE A 187 -10.24 -5.20 21.66
N ASP A 188 -10.76 -5.84 22.71
CA ASP A 188 -11.76 -6.91 22.59
C ASP A 188 -13.20 -6.40 22.65
N ARG A 189 -13.39 -5.08 22.56
CA ARG A 189 -14.72 -4.45 22.54
C ARG A 189 -15.50 -4.98 21.32
N MET A 190 -16.73 -5.42 21.56
CA MET A 190 -17.72 -5.72 20.52
C MET A 190 -18.49 -4.46 20.13
N ILE A 191 -19.21 -4.54 19.02
CA ILE A 191 -20.16 -3.51 18.61
C ILE A 191 -21.15 -3.18 19.74
N THR A 192 -21.46 -1.89 19.89
CA THR A 192 -22.39 -1.43 20.94
C THR A 192 -23.68 -0.93 20.35
N ILE A 193 -24.82 -1.31 20.92
CA ILE A 193 -26.14 -0.85 20.47
C ILE A 193 -26.59 0.28 21.40
N THR A 194 -26.91 1.45 20.85
CA THR A 194 -27.42 2.58 21.62
C THR A 194 -28.83 2.31 22.13
N LYS A 195 -29.28 3.13 23.09
CA LYS A 195 -30.69 3.17 23.54
C LYS A 195 -31.68 3.45 22.39
N THR A 196 -31.22 4.01 21.28
CA THR A 196 -32.02 4.27 20.07
C THR A 196 -32.00 3.12 19.06
N GLY A 197 -31.38 1.99 19.40
CA GLY A 197 -31.25 0.83 18.52
C GLY A 197 -30.21 1.00 17.41
N ARG A 198 -29.35 2.04 17.48
CA ARG A 198 -28.29 2.25 16.49
C ARG A 198 -27.02 1.53 16.93
N GLU A 199 -26.45 0.77 16.02
CA GLU A 199 -25.16 0.14 16.18
C GLU A 199 -24.03 1.16 16.06
N ILE A 200 -23.10 1.15 17.02
CA ILE A 200 -21.90 1.97 17.05
C ILE A 200 -20.69 1.04 16.84
N PRO A 201 -19.91 1.26 15.76
CA PRO A 201 -18.74 0.44 15.47
C PRO A 201 -17.65 0.62 16.53
N VAL A 202 -16.81 -0.40 16.66
CA VAL A 202 -15.62 -0.36 17.52
C VAL A 202 -14.64 0.67 16.96
N SER A 203 -14.38 1.73 17.74
CA SER A 203 -13.42 2.77 17.42
C SER A 203 -12.63 3.22 18.64
N PHE A 204 -11.39 3.63 18.42
CA PHE A 204 -10.50 4.15 19.45
C PHE A 204 -10.11 5.60 19.15
N GLU A 205 -10.06 6.41 20.20
CA GLU A 205 -9.70 7.82 20.11
C GLU A 205 -8.25 7.99 19.65
N PRO A 206 -7.96 8.95 18.75
CA PRO A 206 -6.59 9.29 18.37
C PRO A 206 -5.72 9.70 19.56
N ILE A 207 -4.46 9.30 19.54
CA ILE A 207 -3.47 9.76 20.52
C ILE A 207 -2.84 11.05 20.00
N THR A 208 -3.10 12.16 20.69
CA THR A 208 -2.56 13.48 20.31
C THR A 208 -1.14 13.73 20.84
N ASN A 209 -0.75 13.03 21.90
CA ASN A 209 0.57 13.17 22.50
C ASN A 209 1.60 12.28 21.79
N ILE A 210 2.53 12.91 21.07
CA ILE A 210 3.61 12.23 20.32
C ILE A 210 4.48 11.33 21.24
N ASN A 211 4.75 11.77 22.47
CA ASN A 211 5.58 10.99 23.40
C ASN A 211 4.82 9.78 23.95
N GLU A 212 3.50 9.90 24.10
CA GLU A 212 2.63 8.77 24.43
C GLU A 212 2.65 7.74 23.29
N CYS A 213 2.54 8.17 22.02
CA CYS A 213 2.63 7.26 20.87
C CYS A 213 3.94 6.46 20.86
N ARG A 214 5.06 7.17 21.04
CA ARG A 214 6.39 6.54 21.14
C ARG A 214 6.45 5.50 22.25
N THR A 215 5.91 5.83 23.42
CA THR A 215 5.94 4.96 24.60
C THR A 215 5.25 3.62 24.31
N TYR A 216 4.05 3.62 23.72
CA TYR A 216 3.36 2.37 23.38
C TYR A 216 4.13 1.53 22.36
N ILE A 217 4.71 2.15 21.33
CA ILE A 217 5.53 1.43 20.33
C ILE A 217 6.79 0.84 20.99
N TYR A 218 7.52 1.64 21.78
CA TYR A 218 8.72 1.19 22.46
C TYR A 218 8.43 0.07 23.47
N ASN A 219 7.38 0.20 24.27
CA ASN A 219 6.97 -0.83 25.23
C ASN A 219 6.62 -2.14 24.54
N CYS A 220 5.90 -2.08 23.42
CA CYS A 220 5.60 -3.25 22.60
C CYS A 220 6.88 -3.95 22.12
N ILE A 221 7.83 -3.21 21.56
CA ILE A 221 9.12 -3.77 21.10
C ILE A 221 9.89 -4.38 22.27
N GLN A 222 10.03 -3.68 23.40
CA GLN A 222 10.76 -4.20 24.57
C GLN A 222 10.11 -5.46 25.15
N LYS A 223 8.78 -5.51 25.17
CA LYS A 223 8.03 -6.63 25.76
C LYS A 223 8.02 -7.86 24.87
N TYR A 224 7.81 -7.69 23.56
CA TYR A 224 7.53 -8.80 22.64
C TYR A 224 8.66 -9.12 21.67
N ALA A 225 9.57 -8.17 21.43
CA ALA A 225 10.70 -8.32 20.51
C ALA A 225 12.04 -7.82 21.10
N PRO A 226 12.41 -8.19 22.36
CA PRO A 226 13.62 -7.71 23.02
C PRO A 226 14.92 -8.10 22.32
N GLU A 227 14.89 -9.14 21.47
CA GLU A 227 16.05 -9.60 20.71
C GLU A 227 16.39 -8.73 19.49
N LEU A 228 15.45 -7.87 19.05
CA LEU A 228 15.70 -7.02 17.90
C LEU A 228 16.80 -5.98 18.24
N PRO A 229 17.73 -5.71 17.30
CA PRO A 229 18.74 -4.68 17.52
C PRO A 229 18.12 -3.32 17.85
N LYS A 230 18.61 -2.68 18.91
CA LYS A 230 18.13 -1.37 19.40
C LYS A 230 18.61 -0.21 18.53
N ASN A 231 18.07 -0.10 17.32
CA ASN A 231 18.31 1.04 16.43
C ASN A 231 17.04 1.43 15.65
N LYS A 232 17.06 2.62 15.05
CA LYS A 232 15.88 3.20 14.40
C LYS A 232 15.43 2.46 13.14
N ILE A 233 16.33 1.75 12.46
CA ILE A 233 15.93 0.93 11.29
C ILE A 233 15.01 -0.21 11.72
N TYR A 234 15.33 -0.91 12.80
CA TYR A 234 14.50 -2.02 13.30
C TYR A 234 13.21 -1.49 13.93
N GLU A 235 13.26 -0.37 14.66
CA GLU A 235 12.05 0.29 15.18
C GLU A 235 11.08 0.68 14.04
N VAL A 236 11.58 1.37 13.02
CA VAL A 236 10.77 1.76 11.85
C VAL A 236 10.26 0.54 11.10
N SER A 237 11.10 -0.48 10.90
CA SER A 237 10.70 -1.69 10.18
C SER A 237 9.59 -2.44 10.93
N PHE A 238 9.75 -2.63 12.24
CA PHE A 238 8.76 -3.26 13.11
C PHE A 238 7.44 -2.50 13.06
N THR A 239 7.49 -1.18 13.27
CA THR A 239 6.28 -0.34 13.25
C THR A 239 5.59 -0.35 11.89
N LYS A 240 6.33 -0.37 10.77
CA LYS A 240 5.73 -0.46 9.43
C LYS A 240 5.06 -1.79 9.15
N PHE A 241 5.67 -2.90 9.55
CA PHE A 241 5.02 -4.21 9.42
C PHE A 241 3.77 -4.29 10.29
N LEU A 242 3.86 -3.81 11.53
CA LEU A 242 2.73 -3.80 12.45
C LEU A 242 1.61 -2.87 11.97
N TYR A 243 1.93 -1.67 11.47
CA TYR A 243 0.98 -0.75 10.85
C TYR A 243 0.17 -1.44 9.75
N ARG A 244 0.86 -2.15 8.85
CA ARG A 244 0.21 -2.84 7.75
C ARG A 244 -0.83 -3.84 8.25
N ARG A 245 -0.52 -4.57 9.32
CA ARG A 245 -1.43 -5.56 9.91
C ARG A 245 -2.58 -4.92 10.69
N ILE A 246 -2.29 -3.90 11.49
CA ILE A 246 -3.25 -3.18 12.33
C ILE A 246 -4.38 -2.52 11.52
N ARG A 247 -4.19 -2.27 10.22
CA ARG A 247 -5.27 -1.81 9.33
C ARG A 247 -6.48 -2.76 9.30
N PHE A 248 -6.31 -4.04 9.64
CA PHE A 248 -7.42 -4.96 9.90
C PHE A 248 -8.45 -4.39 10.87
N PHE A 249 -7.98 -3.73 11.94
CA PHE A 249 -8.85 -3.15 12.97
C PHE A 249 -9.61 -1.89 12.52
N GLN A 250 -9.36 -1.40 11.31
CA GLN A 250 -10.18 -0.36 10.67
C GLN A 250 -11.18 -0.97 9.67
N GLY A 251 -11.12 -2.27 9.43
CA GLY A 251 -11.99 -2.99 8.52
C GLY A 251 -13.33 -3.34 9.18
N TYR A 252 -14.35 -3.55 8.34
CA TYR A 252 -15.70 -3.86 8.79
C TYR A 252 -15.74 -5.08 9.70
N TYR A 253 -15.04 -6.16 9.34
CA TYR A 253 -15.00 -7.41 10.09
C TYR A 253 -14.67 -7.22 11.58
N TYR A 254 -13.73 -6.34 11.91
CA TYR A 254 -13.41 -6.03 13.30
C TYR A 254 -14.34 -4.96 13.88
N CYS A 255 -14.58 -3.85 13.16
CA CYS A 255 -15.39 -2.75 13.66
C CYS A 255 -16.83 -3.14 14.00
N TRP A 256 -17.37 -4.15 13.32
CA TRP A 256 -18.73 -4.66 13.48
C TRP A 256 -18.75 -6.07 14.07
N ASN A 257 -17.67 -6.48 14.73
CA ASN A 257 -17.62 -7.76 15.44
C ASN A 257 -18.66 -7.79 16.57
N ASP A 258 -19.63 -8.69 16.45
CA ASP A 258 -20.71 -8.92 17.41
C ASP A 258 -20.65 -10.31 18.06
N ASN A 259 -19.76 -11.18 17.58
CA ASN A 259 -19.83 -12.61 17.84
C ASN A 259 -18.50 -13.26 18.24
N ILE A 260 -17.34 -12.65 17.97
CA ILE A 260 -16.03 -13.22 18.31
C ILE A 260 -15.44 -12.50 19.53
N GLU A 261 -15.56 -13.15 20.69
CA GLU A 261 -14.84 -12.74 21.89
C GLU A 261 -13.32 -12.82 21.65
N HIS A 262 -12.58 -11.84 22.17
CA HIS A 262 -11.11 -11.79 22.09
C HIS A 262 -10.49 -11.68 20.68
N LEU A 263 -11.29 -11.31 19.67
CA LEU A 263 -10.80 -11.10 18.30
C LEU A 263 -9.59 -10.15 18.26
N GLY A 264 -9.67 -9.05 19.00
CA GLY A 264 -8.66 -8.01 19.02
C GLY A 264 -7.33 -8.48 19.58
N SER A 265 -7.36 -9.08 20.77
CA SER A 265 -6.19 -9.50 21.52
C SER A 265 -5.47 -10.68 20.87
N ILE A 266 -6.21 -11.69 20.39
CA ILE A 266 -5.62 -12.84 19.66
C ILE A 266 -4.93 -12.36 18.39
N THR A 267 -5.63 -11.52 17.61
CA THR A 267 -5.12 -11.05 16.32
C THR A 267 -3.91 -10.14 16.49
N ILE A 268 -3.96 -9.14 17.37
CA ILE A 268 -2.84 -8.21 17.54
C ILE A 268 -1.59 -8.90 18.10
N GLN A 269 -1.76 -9.91 18.96
CA GLN A 269 -0.64 -10.70 19.48
C GLN A 269 0.09 -11.43 18.35
N GLN A 270 -0.67 -12.05 17.43
CA GLN A 270 -0.10 -12.68 16.24
C GLN A 270 0.55 -11.64 15.31
N MET A 271 -0.06 -10.47 15.09
CA MET A 271 0.51 -9.40 14.28
C MET A 271 1.83 -8.84 14.84
N ILE A 272 1.94 -8.73 16.17
CA ILE A 272 3.18 -8.33 16.86
C ILE A 272 4.28 -9.38 16.63
N ASN A 273 3.93 -10.66 16.75
CA ASN A 273 4.85 -11.76 16.46
C ASN A 273 5.32 -11.70 14.99
N GLU A 274 4.41 -11.52 14.04
CA GLU A 274 4.78 -11.37 12.62
C GLU A 274 5.70 -10.18 12.38
N ALA A 275 5.37 -9.02 12.92
CA ALA A 275 6.18 -7.80 12.75
C ALA A 275 7.61 -8.03 13.24
N LYS A 276 7.78 -8.72 14.37
CA LYS A 276 9.08 -9.14 14.89
C LYS A 276 9.85 -10.00 13.89
N PHE A 277 9.26 -11.08 13.38
CA PHE A 277 9.96 -11.99 12.45
C PHE A 277 10.18 -11.37 11.06
N LEU A 278 9.29 -10.49 10.59
CA LEU A 278 9.43 -9.75 9.34
C LEU A 278 10.55 -8.71 9.41
N THR A 279 10.77 -8.13 10.59
CA THR A 279 11.85 -7.18 10.85
C THR A 279 13.22 -7.85 10.73
N GLN A 280 13.37 -9.06 11.28
CA GLN A 280 14.61 -9.85 11.22
C GLN A 280 14.37 -11.25 10.64
N ILE A 281 14.45 -11.35 9.31
CA ILE A 281 14.23 -12.61 8.60
C ILE A 281 15.52 -13.44 8.64
N ASN A 282 15.44 -14.65 9.17
CA ASN A 282 16.56 -15.60 9.15
C ASN A 282 16.06 -17.02 8.86
N PHE A 283 16.05 -17.39 7.57
CA PHE A 283 15.69 -18.73 7.12
C PHE A 283 16.74 -19.82 7.39
N GLN A 284 17.94 -19.46 7.86
CA GLN A 284 18.92 -20.46 8.31
C GLN A 284 18.55 -21.04 9.67
N ASN A 285 17.73 -20.33 10.44
CA ASN A 285 17.18 -20.84 11.68
C ASN A 285 16.04 -21.81 11.37
N ASN A 286 16.19 -23.07 11.76
CA ASN A 286 15.14 -24.08 11.60
C ASN A 286 13.88 -23.73 12.40
N ASP A 287 14.02 -22.96 13.48
CA ASP A 287 12.92 -22.51 14.34
C ASP A 287 12.28 -21.21 13.84
N TYR A 288 12.59 -20.76 12.62
CA TYR A 288 11.95 -19.58 12.05
C TYR A 288 10.44 -19.85 11.86
N PRO A 289 9.55 -19.05 12.47
CA PRO A 289 8.14 -19.36 12.48
C PRO A 289 7.52 -19.12 11.12
N ARG A 290 6.61 -20.03 10.77
CA ARG A 290 5.94 -20.10 9.47
C ARG A 290 4.44 -19.96 9.64
N ILE A 291 4.02 -18.97 10.42
CA ILE A 291 2.63 -18.71 10.74
C ILE A 291 2.38 -17.22 10.53
N TYR A 292 1.60 -16.89 9.51
CA TYR A 292 1.30 -15.50 9.14
C TYR A 292 -0.16 -15.33 8.77
N LEU A 293 -0.74 -14.21 9.18
CA LEU A 293 -2.09 -13.80 8.80
C LEU A 293 -2.06 -13.27 7.35
N ILE A 294 -3.02 -13.71 6.55
CA ILE A 294 -3.23 -13.28 5.17
C ILE A 294 -4.67 -12.82 5.02
N TYR A 295 -4.88 -11.82 4.17
CA TYR A 295 -6.21 -11.34 3.82
C TYR A 295 -6.62 -11.93 2.48
N ASP A 296 -7.83 -12.49 2.40
CA ASP A 296 -8.43 -12.83 1.12
C ASP A 296 -8.87 -11.54 0.36
N PRO A 297 -9.39 -11.63 -0.88
CA PRO A 297 -9.90 -10.46 -1.60
C PRO A 297 -11.08 -9.76 -0.92
N GLY A 298 -11.83 -10.47 -0.06
CA GLY A 298 -12.90 -9.93 0.79
C GLY A 298 -12.38 -9.27 2.08
N PHE A 299 -11.08 -9.32 2.32
CA PHE A 299 -10.41 -8.84 3.54
C PHE A 299 -10.74 -9.67 4.79
N SER A 300 -11.24 -10.89 4.61
CA SER A 300 -11.34 -11.87 5.69
C SER A 300 -9.95 -12.32 6.10
N LEU A 301 -9.79 -12.60 7.39
CA LEU A 301 -8.51 -13.02 7.92
C LEU A 301 -8.36 -14.53 7.82
N HIS A 302 -7.30 -14.95 7.15
CA HIS A 302 -6.87 -16.33 6.97
C HIS A 302 -5.49 -16.52 7.57
N LEU A 303 -5.09 -17.78 7.72
CA LEU A 303 -3.75 -18.14 8.15
C LEU A 303 -2.98 -18.70 6.96
N LEU A 304 -1.69 -18.42 6.87
CA LEU A 304 -0.68 -19.14 6.11
C LEU A 304 0.19 -19.89 7.10
N HIS A 305 0.11 -21.22 7.09
CA HIS A 305 0.89 -22.06 7.97
C HIS A 305 1.55 -23.24 7.26
N ALA A 306 2.68 -23.68 7.80
CA ALA A 306 3.40 -24.86 7.34
C ALA A 306 2.79 -26.14 7.94
N ASP A 307 2.49 -26.09 9.24
CA ASP A 307 1.94 -27.20 9.99
C ASP A 307 1.03 -26.64 11.11
N TRP A 308 -0.23 -27.09 11.07
CA TRP A 308 -1.28 -26.70 12.00
C TRP A 308 -0.93 -26.99 13.46
N ASN A 309 -0.06 -27.98 13.73
CA ASN A 309 0.36 -28.33 15.09
C ASN A 309 1.12 -27.19 15.78
N TYR A 310 1.85 -26.38 15.02
CA TYR A 310 2.60 -25.23 15.56
C TYR A 310 1.73 -23.98 15.77
N VAL A 311 0.48 -23.98 15.28
CA VAL A 311 -0.46 -22.88 15.51
C VAL A 311 -0.94 -22.90 16.96
N SER A 312 -0.89 -21.74 17.63
CA SER A 312 -1.28 -21.61 19.04
C SER A 312 -2.77 -21.93 19.24
N ASN A 313 -3.13 -22.48 20.40
CA ASN A 313 -4.53 -22.84 20.68
C ASN A 313 -5.48 -21.65 20.62
N GLU A 314 -5.02 -20.47 21.05
CA GLU A 314 -5.75 -19.21 20.94
C GLU A 314 -6.07 -18.90 19.47
N LEU A 315 -5.07 -18.98 18.58
CA LEU A 315 -5.27 -18.73 17.16
C LEU A 315 -6.08 -19.83 16.48
N LYS A 316 -5.92 -21.10 16.91
CA LYS A 316 -6.76 -22.22 16.45
C LYS A 316 -8.23 -21.97 16.80
N SER A 317 -8.52 -21.48 18.00
CA SER A 317 -9.89 -21.23 18.45
C SER A 317 -10.61 -20.22 17.56
N PHE A 318 -9.88 -19.22 17.05
CA PHE A 318 -10.39 -18.24 16.09
C PHE A 318 -10.82 -18.89 14.76
N PHE A 319 -10.16 -19.98 14.35
CA PHE A 319 -10.52 -20.78 13.17
C PHE A 319 -11.35 -22.03 13.53
N ASN A 320 -12.14 -21.98 14.62
CA ASN A 320 -12.98 -23.10 15.09
C ASN A 320 -12.20 -24.41 15.32
N ASN A 321 -10.91 -24.31 15.63
CA ASN A 321 -9.96 -25.41 15.74
C ASN A 321 -9.83 -26.29 14.47
N HIS A 322 -10.33 -25.80 13.34
CA HIS A 322 -10.23 -26.46 12.05
C HIS A 322 -9.00 -25.97 11.30
N ASP A 323 -8.31 -26.89 10.63
CA ASP A 323 -7.14 -26.62 9.81
C ASP A 323 -7.61 -26.08 8.44
N PRO A 324 -7.38 -24.79 8.11
CA PRO A 324 -7.83 -24.21 6.85
C PRO A 324 -7.30 -24.96 5.63
N PHE A 325 -6.12 -25.59 5.74
CA PHE A 325 -5.57 -26.42 4.67
C PHE A 325 -6.50 -27.58 4.27
N LYS A 326 -7.35 -28.05 5.20
CA LYS A 326 -8.24 -29.20 5.02
C LYS A 326 -9.67 -28.83 4.63
N ASP A 327 -9.98 -27.54 4.47
CA ASP A 327 -11.32 -27.13 4.06
C ASP A 327 -11.68 -27.73 2.69
N ILE A 328 -12.95 -28.07 2.52
CA ILE A 328 -13.48 -28.69 1.29
C ILE A 328 -13.18 -27.82 0.07
N GLU A 329 -13.17 -26.50 0.26
CA GLU A 329 -12.88 -25.50 -0.77
C GLU A 329 -11.46 -25.62 -1.37
N TYR A 330 -10.49 -26.12 -0.59
CA TYR A 330 -9.10 -26.26 -1.03
C TYR A 330 -8.70 -27.69 -1.41
N GLN A 331 -9.60 -28.68 -1.35
CA GLN A 331 -9.28 -30.09 -1.67
C GLN A 331 -8.65 -30.29 -3.06
N ASN A 332 -8.94 -29.40 -4.01
CA ASN A 332 -8.41 -29.44 -5.38
C ASN A 332 -7.46 -28.28 -5.71
N LYS A 333 -7.02 -27.52 -4.71
CA LYS A 333 -6.15 -26.34 -4.88
C LYS A 333 -4.87 -26.50 -4.07
N ASP A 334 -3.78 -25.94 -4.58
CA ASP A 334 -2.58 -25.75 -3.79
C ASP A 334 -2.81 -24.59 -2.82
N TYR A 335 -2.88 -24.89 -1.53
CA TYR A 335 -3.14 -23.92 -0.48
C TYR A 335 -2.11 -22.78 -0.43
N PHE A 336 -0.82 -23.05 -0.66
CA PHE A 336 0.19 -22.01 -0.70
C PHE A 336 -0.03 -21.07 -1.88
N VAL A 337 -0.41 -21.63 -3.04
CA VAL A 337 -0.73 -20.83 -4.22
C VAL A 337 -1.95 -19.96 -3.97
N GLU A 338 -3.00 -20.49 -3.35
CA GLU A 338 -4.21 -19.72 -3.02
C GLU A 338 -3.89 -18.55 -2.08
N CYS A 339 -3.21 -18.82 -0.96
CA CYS A 339 -2.76 -17.82 -0.01
C CYS A 339 -1.89 -16.73 -0.65
N LEU A 340 -0.92 -17.11 -1.48
CA LEU A 340 -0.06 -16.15 -2.18
C LEU A 340 -0.81 -15.40 -3.29
N SER A 341 -1.81 -16.02 -3.91
CA SER A 341 -2.66 -15.37 -4.91
C SER A 341 -3.47 -14.24 -4.27
N TRP A 342 -4.03 -14.46 -3.09
CA TRP A 342 -4.69 -13.41 -2.31
C TRP A 342 -3.72 -12.31 -1.92
N LEU A 343 -2.55 -12.69 -1.38
CA LEU A 343 -1.51 -11.73 -0.97
C LEU A 343 -1.08 -10.81 -2.11
N ILE A 344 -0.77 -11.38 -3.28
CA ILE A 344 -0.30 -10.66 -4.47
C ILE A 344 -1.46 -9.96 -5.20
N ASN A 345 -2.70 -10.35 -4.88
CA ASN A 345 -3.94 -9.93 -5.50
C ASN A 345 -3.97 -10.29 -7.01
N ILE A 346 -3.87 -11.58 -7.29
CA ILE A 346 -4.07 -12.19 -8.62
C ILE A 346 -4.97 -13.42 -8.48
N LYS A 347 -5.63 -13.84 -9.57
CA LYS A 347 -6.46 -15.04 -9.57
C LYS A 347 -5.59 -16.30 -9.46
N TYR A 348 -6.07 -17.31 -8.73
CA TYR A 348 -5.39 -18.59 -8.54
C TYR A 348 -4.99 -19.25 -9.88
N GLU A 349 -5.87 -19.22 -10.88
CA GLU A 349 -5.63 -19.85 -12.18
C GLU A 349 -4.48 -19.18 -12.93
N ILE A 350 -4.33 -17.86 -12.76
CA ILE A 350 -3.22 -17.09 -13.36
C ILE A 350 -1.92 -17.46 -12.67
N PHE A 351 -1.92 -17.56 -11.34
CA PHE A 351 -0.74 -17.98 -10.59
C PHE A 351 -0.29 -19.38 -11.03
N MET A 352 -1.21 -20.35 -11.09
CA MET A 352 -0.93 -21.71 -11.55
C MET A 352 -0.42 -21.75 -12.99
N LYS A 353 -1.01 -20.97 -13.90
CA LYS A 353 -0.53 -20.85 -15.28
C LYS A 353 0.94 -20.40 -15.32
N ILE A 354 1.30 -19.39 -14.54
CA ILE A 354 2.68 -18.89 -14.47
C ILE A 354 3.62 -19.94 -13.87
N ILE A 355 3.19 -20.69 -12.84
CA ILE A 355 3.95 -21.83 -12.31
C ILE A 355 4.27 -22.84 -13.41
N TYR A 356 3.26 -23.26 -14.19
CA TYR A 356 3.44 -24.26 -15.24
C TYR A 356 4.32 -23.74 -16.40
N GLU A 357 4.10 -22.51 -16.85
CA GLU A 357 4.86 -21.89 -17.94
C GLU A 357 6.34 -21.70 -17.58
N THR A 358 6.61 -21.32 -16.33
CA THR A 358 7.98 -21.10 -15.84
C THR A 358 8.65 -22.37 -15.36
N LYS A 359 7.91 -23.49 -15.26
CA LYS A 359 8.34 -24.74 -14.61
C LYS A 359 8.88 -24.48 -13.19
N PHE A 360 8.30 -23.49 -12.50
CA PHE A 360 8.69 -23.14 -11.15
C PHE A 360 8.15 -24.19 -10.17
N ILE A 361 8.98 -24.68 -9.25
CA ILE A 361 8.54 -25.58 -8.19
C ILE A 361 8.31 -24.75 -6.93
N LEU A 362 7.04 -24.50 -6.60
CA LEU A 362 6.68 -23.80 -5.38
C LEU A 362 6.80 -24.74 -4.19
N THR A 363 7.97 -24.71 -3.54
CA THR A 363 8.15 -25.34 -2.23
C THR A 363 7.64 -24.41 -1.13
N GLU A 364 7.34 -24.97 0.03
CA GLU A 364 6.98 -24.20 1.24
C GLU A 364 7.98 -23.07 1.52
N ASN A 365 9.28 -23.36 1.49
CA ASN A 365 10.33 -22.35 1.67
C ASN A 365 10.25 -21.22 0.64
N PHE A 366 9.92 -21.53 -0.62
CA PHE A 366 9.73 -20.49 -1.64
C PHE A 366 8.44 -19.70 -1.41
N ALA A 367 7.37 -20.33 -0.93
CA ALA A 367 6.13 -19.64 -0.59
C ALA A 367 6.38 -18.57 0.47
N TYR A 368 7.04 -18.91 1.58
CA TYR A 368 7.41 -17.93 2.59
C TYR A 368 8.36 -16.86 2.04
N LYS A 369 9.40 -17.23 1.28
CA LYS A 369 10.29 -16.22 0.67
C LYS A 369 9.52 -15.23 -0.21
N LEU A 370 8.57 -15.68 -1.02
CA LEU A 370 7.69 -14.81 -1.82
C LEU A 370 6.83 -13.91 -0.92
N PHE A 371 6.24 -14.47 0.12
CA PHE A 371 5.49 -13.72 1.12
C PHE A 371 6.34 -12.59 1.72
N HIS A 372 7.55 -12.88 2.19
CA HIS A 372 8.45 -11.87 2.78
C HIS A 372 8.89 -10.80 1.78
N ILE A 373 9.20 -11.19 0.54
CA ILE A 373 9.55 -10.25 -0.55
C ILE A 373 8.38 -9.30 -0.80
N HIS A 374 7.17 -9.85 -0.86
CA HIS A 374 5.96 -9.08 -1.08
C HIS A 374 5.64 -8.15 0.10
N GLU A 375 5.78 -8.64 1.33
CA GLU A 375 5.62 -7.86 2.56
C GLU A 375 6.57 -6.66 2.61
N ARG A 376 7.86 -6.87 2.33
CA ARG A 376 8.86 -5.78 2.26
C ARG A 376 8.57 -4.77 1.16
N LYS A 377 8.15 -5.25 -0.02
CA LYS A 377 7.77 -4.37 -1.14
C LYS A 377 6.65 -3.41 -0.71
N LEU A 378 5.63 -3.93 -0.04
CA LEU A 378 4.46 -3.15 0.34
C LEU A 378 4.70 -2.20 1.51
N THR A 379 5.59 -2.54 2.44
CA THR A 379 6.06 -1.62 3.49
C THR A 379 7.12 -0.62 3.02
N LYS A 380 7.53 -0.69 1.74
CA LYS A 380 8.59 0.14 1.14
C LYS A 380 9.91 0.04 1.91
N LEU A 381 10.17 -1.11 2.51
CA LEU A 381 11.42 -1.40 3.19
C LEU A 381 12.42 -1.97 2.18
N ALA A 382 13.71 -1.72 2.42
CA ALA A 382 14.76 -2.27 1.58
C ALA A 382 14.70 -3.81 1.59
N LEU A 383 14.92 -4.42 0.43
CA LEU A 383 15.04 -5.87 0.29
C LEU A 383 16.48 -6.19 -0.08
N ILE A 384 17.20 -6.81 0.85
CA ILE A 384 18.54 -7.36 0.63
C ILE A 384 18.42 -8.87 0.86
N ILE A 385 18.82 -9.66 -0.14
CA ILE A 385 18.79 -11.12 -0.06
C ILE A 385 20.22 -11.62 -0.13
N GLU A 386 20.71 -12.09 1.01
CA GLU A 386 22.02 -12.73 1.11
C GLU A 386 21.93 -14.24 0.86
N GLY A 387 22.99 -14.81 0.29
CA GLY A 387 23.16 -16.25 0.11
C GLY A 387 24.05 -16.58 -1.07
N ASP A 388 24.46 -17.84 -1.19
CA ASP A 388 25.39 -18.31 -2.21
C ASP A 388 24.82 -18.27 -3.64
N THR A 389 25.73 -18.28 -4.62
CA THR A 389 25.39 -18.49 -6.02
C THR A 389 24.71 -19.85 -6.21
N GLY A 390 23.70 -19.93 -7.07
CA GLY A 390 22.97 -21.18 -7.32
C GLY A 390 21.75 -21.43 -6.42
N LEU A 391 21.55 -20.67 -5.34
CA LEU A 391 20.39 -20.81 -4.44
C LEU A 391 19.06 -20.28 -5.00
N GLY A 392 18.96 -20.07 -6.32
CA GLY A 392 17.70 -19.68 -6.98
C GLY A 392 17.20 -18.25 -6.72
N LYS A 393 17.98 -17.36 -6.08
CA LYS A 393 17.55 -15.98 -5.76
C LYS A 393 17.05 -15.20 -6.99
N THR A 394 17.82 -15.19 -8.07
CA THR A 394 17.47 -14.49 -9.32
C THR A 394 16.25 -15.13 -9.99
N PHE A 395 16.15 -16.46 -9.95
CA PHE A 395 15.02 -17.19 -10.50
C PHE A 395 13.71 -16.89 -9.74
N LEU A 396 13.78 -16.86 -8.40
CA LEU A 396 12.68 -16.47 -7.52
C LEU A 396 12.19 -15.04 -7.83
N LEU A 397 13.10 -14.08 -7.96
CA LEU A 397 12.74 -12.70 -8.29
C LEU A 397 12.17 -12.56 -9.69
N LYS A 398 12.67 -13.33 -10.66
CA LYS A 398 12.11 -13.39 -12.01
C LYS A 398 10.69 -13.95 -11.99
N PHE A 399 10.46 -15.06 -11.29
CA PHE A 399 9.13 -15.63 -11.10
C PHE A 399 8.17 -14.63 -10.43
N TYR A 400 8.60 -14.01 -9.33
CA TYR A 400 7.82 -12.97 -8.65
C TYR A 400 7.48 -11.78 -9.56
N SER A 401 8.41 -11.35 -10.42
CA SER A 401 8.15 -10.27 -11.37
C SER A 401 7.05 -10.62 -12.39
N LEU A 402 6.95 -11.89 -12.79
CA LEU A 402 5.90 -12.36 -13.69
C LEU A 402 4.54 -12.32 -13.00
N LEU A 403 4.45 -12.75 -11.73
CA LEU A 403 3.23 -12.65 -10.92
C LEU A 403 2.77 -11.19 -10.77
N LEU A 404 3.71 -10.26 -10.56
CA LEU A 404 3.39 -8.84 -10.48
C LEU A 404 2.95 -8.25 -11.82
N ASN A 405 3.54 -8.69 -12.92
CA ASN A 405 3.22 -8.18 -14.26
C ASN A 405 1.91 -8.74 -14.80
N SER A 406 1.54 -9.97 -14.43
CA SER A 406 0.25 -10.54 -14.83
C SER A 406 -0.95 -9.77 -14.28
N LYS A 407 -0.74 -9.05 -13.19
CA LYS A 407 -1.70 -8.06 -12.69
C LYS A 407 -1.93 -6.92 -13.69
N ASN A 408 -0.91 -6.50 -14.44
CA ASN A 408 -0.97 -5.31 -15.30
C ASN A 408 -1.26 -5.63 -16.78
N THR A 409 -0.94 -6.84 -17.27
CA THR A 409 -0.99 -7.16 -18.72
C THR A 409 -2.32 -7.75 -19.19
N HIS A 410 -3.15 -8.27 -18.30
CA HIS A 410 -4.53 -8.67 -18.62
C HIS A 410 -5.56 -7.56 -18.31
N ASP A 411 -5.06 -6.41 -17.86
CA ASP A 411 -5.81 -5.19 -17.64
C ASP A 411 -5.72 -4.33 -18.90
N SER A 412 -6.63 -4.55 -19.85
CA SER A 412 -6.96 -3.47 -20.78
C SER A 412 -7.37 -2.25 -19.95
N LEU A 413 -6.59 -1.17 -20.15
CA LEU A 413 -6.76 0.18 -19.61
C LEU A 413 -8.24 0.51 -19.34
N GLN A 414 -8.56 0.78 -18.07
CA GLN A 414 -9.85 1.13 -17.44
C GLN A 414 -10.59 0.03 -16.63
N GLY A 415 -10.16 -1.23 -16.63
CA GLY A 415 -11.00 -2.34 -16.11
C GLY A 415 -10.92 -2.71 -14.62
N ASN A 416 -9.74 -2.85 -14.01
CA ASN A 416 -9.61 -3.84 -12.91
C ASN A 416 -9.23 -3.27 -11.55
N ILE A 417 -10.11 -2.43 -11.02
CA ILE A 417 -10.45 -2.37 -9.59
C ILE A 417 -11.99 -2.48 -9.41
N ILE A 418 -12.71 -2.71 -10.52
CA ILE A 418 -14.16 -2.81 -10.67
C ILE A 418 -14.69 -4.28 -10.84
N PRO A 419 -13.93 -5.39 -10.67
CA PRO A 419 -14.53 -6.73 -10.80
C PRO A 419 -15.65 -6.99 -9.78
N THR A 420 -15.48 -6.69 -8.49
CA THR A 420 -16.47 -7.08 -7.46
C THR A 420 -17.80 -6.32 -7.56
N ILE A 421 -17.79 -5.01 -7.82
CA ILE A 421 -19.04 -4.22 -7.87
C ILE A 421 -19.91 -4.59 -9.07
N ILE A 422 -19.30 -4.80 -10.25
CA ILE A 422 -20.04 -5.19 -11.46
C ILE A 422 -20.52 -6.63 -11.35
N GLU A 423 -19.67 -7.55 -10.89
CA GLU A 423 -20.02 -8.97 -10.70
C GLU A 423 -21.15 -9.13 -9.68
N ASN A 424 -21.03 -8.50 -8.51
CA ASN A 424 -22.04 -8.57 -7.45
C ASN A 424 -23.34 -7.89 -7.89
N SER A 425 -23.27 -6.73 -8.55
CA SER A 425 -24.47 -6.06 -9.08
C SER A 425 -25.15 -6.88 -10.16
N SER A 426 -24.38 -7.62 -10.97
CA SER A 426 -24.93 -8.53 -11.99
C SER A 426 -25.65 -9.72 -11.34
N GLN A 427 -25.08 -10.28 -10.27
CA GLN A 427 -25.73 -11.35 -9.50
C GLN A 427 -26.99 -10.86 -8.79
N PHE A 428 -26.94 -9.67 -8.18
CA PHE A 428 -28.10 -9.04 -7.57
C PHE A 428 -29.23 -8.88 -8.59
N LEU A 429 -28.95 -8.29 -9.76
CA LEU A 429 -29.97 -8.10 -10.80
C LEU A 429 -30.49 -9.43 -11.35
N LEU A 430 -29.62 -10.44 -11.51
CA LEU A 430 -30.04 -11.78 -11.91
C LEU A 430 -31.05 -12.37 -10.91
N ASN A 431 -30.74 -12.28 -9.61
CA ASN A 431 -31.61 -12.77 -8.54
C ASN A 431 -32.94 -12.01 -8.51
N ILE A 432 -32.94 -10.69 -8.69
CA ILE A 432 -34.18 -9.89 -8.78
C ILE A 432 -35.02 -10.31 -10.00
N ILE A 433 -34.39 -10.52 -11.15
CA ILE A 433 -35.10 -10.96 -12.36
C ILE A 433 -35.75 -12.33 -12.13
N GLU A 434 -35.00 -13.28 -11.59
CA GLU A 434 -35.48 -14.65 -11.32
C GLU A 434 -36.57 -14.71 -10.25
N THR A 435 -36.42 -13.94 -9.17
CA THR A 435 -37.31 -14.06 -8.00
C THR A 435 -38.50 -13.12 -8.02
N ILE A 436 -38.47 -12.04 -8.79
CA ILE A 436 -39.53 -11.02 -8.78
C ILE A 436 -40.09 -10.80 -10.19
N VAL A 437 -39.23 -10.44 -11.15
CA VAL A 437 -39.68 -10.02 -12.50
C VAL A 437 -40.30 -11.21 -13.25
N GLU A 438 -39.66 -12.38 -13.22
CA GLU A 438 -40.15 -13.58 -13.90
C GLU A 438 -41.43 -14.16 -13.31
N GLN A 439 -41.68 -13.93 -12.02
CA GLN A 439 -42.91 -14.38 -11.36
C GLN A 439 -44.14 -13.61 -11.84
N GLN A 440 -43.96 -12.51 -12.57
CA GLN A 440 -45.01 -11.57 -12.97
C GLN A 440 -44.99 -11.35 -14.49
N ALA A 441 -45.75 -12.17 -15.24
CA ALA A 441 -45.76 -12.18 -16.71
C ALA A 441 -46.00 -10.80 -17.38
N ASN A 442 -46.87 -9.97 -16.79
CA ASN A 442 -47.15 -8.62 -17.29
C ASN A 442 -45.95 -7.67 -17.12
N ILE A 443 -45.19 -7.80 -16.02
CA ILE A 443 -43.99 -6.99 -15.77
C ILE A 443 -42.82 -7.50 -16.61
N LEU A 444 -42.68 -8.83 -16.76
CA LEU A 444 -41.63 -9.45 -17.57
C LEU A 444 -41.68 -8.99 -19.03
N SER A 445 -42.86 -9.03 -19.66
CA SER A 445 -43.02 -8.63 -21.07
C SER A 445 -42.69 -7.16 -21.31
N ILE A 446 -43.16 -6.25 -20.45
CA ILE A 446 -42.88 -4.81 -20.55
C ILE A 446 -41.40 -4.51 -20.28
N PHE A 447 -40.81 -5.17 -19.27
CA PHE A 447 -39.38 -5.08 -18.97
C PHE A 447 -38.51 -5.50 -20.16
N LEU A 448 -38.78 -6.69 -20.73
CA LEU A 448 -38.04 -7.23 -21.86
C LEU A 448 -38.17 -6.32 -23.10
N GLN A 449 -39.35 -5.76 -23.35
CA GLN A 449 -39.55 -4.81 -24.45
C GLN A 449 -38.71 -3.53 -24.27
N ARG A 450 -38.60 -3.00 -23.05
CA ARG A 450 -37.85 -1.76 -22.75
C ARG A 450 -36.34 -1.94 -22.78
N ILE A 451 -35.82 -3.10 -22.36
CA ILE A 451 -34.36 -3.36 -22.39
C ILE A 451 -33.85 -3.83 -23.74
N LYS A 452 -34.75 -4.25 -24.65
CA LYS A 452 -34.41 -4.87 -25.95
C LYS A 452 -33.45 -4.02 -26.79
N SER A 453 -33.71 -2.72 -26.95
CA SER A 453 -32.85 -1.83 -27.75
C SER A 453 -31.45 -1.71 -27.15
N LYS A 454 -31.36 -1.51 -25.84
CA LYS A 454 -30.10 -1.24 -25.15
C LYS A 454 -29.18 -2.46 -24.96
N ILE A 455 -29.73 -3.67 -25.05
CA ILE A 455 -28.97 -4.92 -24.93
C ILE A 455 -28.58 -5.46 -26.32
N LEU A 456 -29.34 -5.15 -27.37
CA LEU A 456 -29.00 -5.51 -28.74
C LEU A 456 -27.94 -4.57 -29.36
N ASP A 457 -27.78 -3.34 -28.87
CA ASP A 457 -26.77 -2.38 -29.32
C ASP A 457 -25.37 -2.54 -28.68
N LEU A 458 -25.02 -3.75 -28.20
CA LEU A 458 -23.73 -4.04 -27.53
C LEU A 458 -22.45 -3.79 -28.36
N GLU A 459 -22.54 -3.30 -29.60
CA GLU A 459 -21.38 -3.05 -30.48
C GLU A 459 -21.12 -1.59 -30.87
N ASN A 460 -21.98 -0.60 -30.56
CA ASN A 460 -21.73 0.79 -30.95
C ASN A 460 -22.00 1.78 -29.82
N ASP A 461 -21.03 1.99 -28.95
CA ASP A 461 -21.01 3.14 -28.04
C ASP A 461 -19.67 3.89 -28.21
N ASP A 462 -19.50 4.51 -29.39
CA ASP A 462 -18.71 5.73 -29.54
C ASP A 462 -19.63 6.81 -30.15
N GLU A 463 -20.07 7.70 -29.25
CA GLU A 463 -20.51 9.10 -29.44
C GLU A 463 -21.72 9.51 -30.32
N LEU A 464 -22.51 10.42 -29.72
CA LEU A 464 -23.23 11.56 -30.29
C LEU A 464 -24.37 11.32 -31.34
N PRO A 465 -25.48 12.09 -31.23
CA PRO A 465 -26.64 11.89 -32.10
C PRO A 465 -26.39 12.59 -33.43
N ASN A 466 -26.10 11.83 -34.48
CA ASN A 466 -26.55 12.05 -35.87
C ASN A 466 -25.77 11.17 -36.84
N GLN A 467 -26.35 10.05 -37.28
CA GLN A 467 -26.33 9.62 -38.69
C GLN A 467 -27.21 8.37 -38.91
N ARG A 468 -27.79 8.29 -40.11
CA ARG A 468 -28.83 7.35 -40.55
C ARG A 468 -28.33 5.88 -40.59
N PRO A 469 -29.24 4.89 -40.47
CA PRO A 469 -28.86 3.48 -40.42
C PRO A 469 -28.36 3.00 -41.79
N ARG A 470 -27.22 2.30 -41.80
CA ARG A 470 -26.81 1.41 -42.89
C ARG A 470 -27.14 -0.02 -42.49
N GLU A 471 -27.88 -0.69 -43.37
CA GLU A 471 -28.20 -2.12 -43.32
C GLU A 471 -26.92 -2.95 -43.35
N ILE A 472 -26.71 -3.85 -42.38
CA ILE A 472 -25.88 -5.05 -42.57
C ILE A 472 -26.54 -6.24 -41.86
N SER A 473 -26.73 -7.26 -42.67
CA SER A 473 -27.29 -8.57 -42.41
C SER A 473 -26.20 -9.62 -42.12
N VAL A 474 -26.58 -10.63 -41.33
CA VAL A 474 -26.05 -12.01 -41.29
C VAL A 474 -24.77 -12.28 -40.49
N LEU A 475 -24.94 -13.04 -39.40
CA LEU A 475 -24.16 -14.25 -39.07
C LEU A 475 -24.95 -15.09 -38.04
N LEU A 476 -25.93 -15.85 -38.52
CA LEU A 476 -26.50 -17.00 -37.81
C LEU A 476 -26.19 -18.25 -38.64
N THR A 477 -25.36 -19.13 -38.09
CA THR A 477 -25.00 -20.41 -38.70
C THR A 477 -26.22 -21.31 -38.84
N ALA A 478 -26.28 -22.01 -39.98
CA ALA A 478 -27.42 -22.74 -40.53
C ALA A 478 -27.97 -23.90 -39.68
N GLU A 479 -27.42 -24.19 -38.50
CA GLU A 479 -27.87 -25.30 -37.64
C GLU A 479 -28.98 -24.91 -36.65
N GLN A 480 -29.30 -23.61 -36.50
CA GLN A 480 -30.39 -23.17 -35.62
C GLN A 480 -31.72 -22.91 -36.34
N GLN A 481 -31.78 -23.03 -37.67
CA GLN A 481 -32.98 -22.71 -38.45
C GLN A 481 -34.03 -23.84 -38.51
N GLN A 482 -33.78 -25.03 -37.93
CA GLN A 482 -34.74 -26.14 -37.97
C GLN A 482 -35.45 -26.46 -36.64
N GLN A 483 -35.29 -25.65 -35.59
CA GLN A 483 -36.05 -25.79 -34.34
C GLN A 483 -36.73 -24.51 -33.83
N GLN A 484 -36.83 -23.46 -34.66
CA GLN A 484 -37.54 -22.22 -34.30
C GLN A 484 -38.94 -22.17 -34.92
N ASN A 485 -39.83 -23.03 -34.46
CA ASN A 485 -41.26 -22.78 -34.53
C ASN A 485 -41.82 -22.98 -33.12
N ASN A 486 -42.25 -21.87 -32.51
CA ASN A 486 -42.94 -21.77 -31.20
C ASN A 486 -42.11 -21.52 -29.92
N VAL A 487 -40.98 -20.80 -29.97
CA VAL A 487 -40.44 -20.15 -28.75
C VAL A 487 -40.73 -18.65 -28.82
N PRO A 488 -41.51 -18.07 -27.87
CA PRO A 488 -41.79 -16.63 -27.90
C PRO A 488 -40.47 -15.84 -27.81
N VAL A 489 -40.34 -14.79 -28.62
CA VAL A 489 -39.13 -13.94 -28.76
C VAL A 489 -38.59 -13.46 -27.40
N ASP A 490 -39.49 -13.27 -26.44
CA ASP A 490 -39.18 -12.87 -25.06
C ASP A 490 -38.37 -13.92 -24.29
N ASN A 491 -38.59 -15.22 -24.54
CA ASN A 491 -37.81 -16.28 -23.90
C ASN A 491 -36.36 -16.33 -24.40
N VAL A 492 -36.11 -15.94 -25.65
CA VAL A 492 -34.75 -15.88 -26.21
C VAL A 492 -33.99 -14.69 -25.63
N LEU A 493 -34.62 -13.50 -25.59
CA LEU A 493 -34.03 -12.29 -25.01
C LEU A 493 -33.76 -12.47 -23.52
N LEU A 494 -34.72 -13.02 -22.75
CA LEU A 494 -34.55 -13.31 -21.33
C LEU A 494 -33.36 -14.25 -21.07
N LYS A 495 -33.23 -15.31 -21.88
CA LYS A 495 -32.10 -16.25 -21.79
C LYS A 495 -30.76 -15.56 -22.08
N GLN A 496 -30.72 -14.66 -23.05
CA GLN A 496 -29.53 -13.85 -23.36
C GLN A 496 -29.16 -12.92 -22.19
N VAL A 497 -30.13 -12.17 -21.66
CA VAL A 497 -29.93 -11.28 -20.50
C VAL A 497 -29.37 -12.05 -19.30
N LYS A 498 -29.98 -13.19 -18.96
CA LYS A 498 -29.50 -14.06 -17.87
C LYS A 498 -28.09 -14.58 -18.11
N LEU A 499 -27.79 -15.02 -19.33
CA LEU A 499 -26.44 -15.48 -19.68
C LEU A 499 -25.40 -14.36 -19.58
N SER A 500 -25.73 -13.14 -20.03
CA SER A 500 -24.83 -11.98 -19.95
C SER A 500 -24.61 -11.52 -18.52
N LEU A 501 -25.64 -11.55 -17.67
CA LEU A 501 -25.52 -11.28 -16.22
C LEU A 501 -24.67 -12.34 -15.52
N LYS A 502 -24.91 -13.62 -15.79
CA LYS A 502 -24.16 -14.76 -15.20
C LYS A 502 -22.69 -14.80 -15.63
N LYS A 503 -22.38 -14.29 -16.83
CA LYS A 503 -21.02 -14.17 -17.36
C LYS A 503 -20.37 -12.79 -17.10
N TYR A 504 -21.07 -11.88 -16.42
CA TYR A 504 -20.57 -10.54 -16.06
C TYR A 504 -20.16 -9.68 -17.26
N GLN A 505 -20.85 -9.84 -18.40
CA GLN A 505 -20.48 -9.20 -19.67
C GLN A 505 -21.09 -7.80 -19.85
N LEU A 506 -21.94 -7.34 -18.91
CA LEU A 506 -22.67 -6.08 -19.02
C LEU A 506 -21.89 -4.90 -18.39
N LYS A 507 -21.85 -3.76 -19.10
CA LYS A 507 -21.23 -2.52 -18.61
C LYS A 507 -22.08 -1.86 -17.51
N LYS A 508 -21.48 -0.99 -16.69
CA LYS A 508 -22.16 -0.23 -15.61
C LYS A 508 -23.43 0.50 -16.08
N ASN A 509 -23.36 1.15 -17.25
CA ASN A 509 -24.51 1.85 -17.86
C ASN A 509 -25.68 0.91 -18.13
N THR A 510 -25.38 -0.31 -18.58
CA THR A 510 -26.38 -1.33 -18.88
C THR A 510 -27.01 -1.86 -17.60
N LEU A 511 -26.22 -2.16 -16.56
CA LEU A 511 -26.73 -2.59 -15.26
C LEU A 511 -27.62 -1.52 -14.61
N TYR A 512 -27.16 -0.26 -14.59
CA TYR A 512 -27.95 0.88 -14.13
C TYR A 512 -29.29 1.00 -14.87
N TYR A 513 -29.26 0.84 -16.20
CA TYR A 513 -30.47 0.92 -17.01
C TYR A 513 -31.43 -0.24 -16.75
N ILE A 514 -30.92 -1.45 -16.55
CA ILE A 514 -31.73 -2.61 -16.17
C ILE A 514 -32.46 -2.33 -14.86
N TRP A 515 -31.73 -1.87 -13.83
CA TRP A 515 -32.35 -1.54 -12.54
C TRP A 515 -33.40 -0.44 -12.64
N LYS A 516 -33.07 0.66 -13.32
CA LYS A 516 -34.02 1.75 -13.57
C LYS A 516 -35.29 1.22 -14.26
N THR A 517 -35.14 0.39 -15.29
CA THR A 517 -36.27 -0.17 -16.03
C THR A 517 -37.13 -1.08 -15.16
N ILE A 518 -36.52 -1.89 -14.28
CA ILE A 518 -37.25 -2.72 -13.32
C ILE A 518 -38.14 -1.84 -12.41
N LEU A 519 -37.59 -0.75 -11.86
CA LEU A 519 -38.36 0.16 -11.00
C LEU A 519 -39.44 0.93 -11.77
N ASP A 520 -39.13 1.44 -12.96
CA ASP A 520 -40.10 2.17 -13.80
C ASP A 520 -41.30 1.27 -14.14
N VAL A 521 -41.05 0.03 -14.61
CA VAL A 521 -42.11 -0.93 -14.94
C VAL A 521 -42.89 -1.37 -13.70
N SER A 522 -42.21 -1.54 -12.56
CA SER A 522 -42.85 -1.87 -11.28
C SER A 522 -43.73 -0.73 -10.77
N SER A 523 -43.36 0.54 -11.02
CA SER A 523 -44.14 1.70 -10.59
C SER A 523 -45.43 1.91 -11.37
N GLU A 524 -45.41 1.54 -12.66
CA GLU A 524 -46.56 1.61 -13.55
C GLU A 524 -47.59 0.49 -13.28
N ASN A 525 -47.22 -0.51 -12.49
CA ASN A 525 -48.06 -1.67 -12.15
C ASN A 525 -48.32 -1.72 -10.62
N PRO A 526 -49.52 -1.37 -10.13
CA PRO A 526 -49.80 -1.08 -8.71
C PRO A 526 -49.82 -2.29 -7.74
N MET A 527 -49.07 -3.36 -8.02
CA MET A 527 -48.97 -4.54 -7.16
C MET A 527 -47.66 -4.51 -6.37
N ALA A 528 -47.72 -4.11 -5.09
CA ALA A 528 -46.84 -4.31 -3.90
C ALA A 528 -45.31 -4.59 -4.01
N SER A 529 -44.72 -4.63 -5.20
CA SER A 529 -43.38 -5.11 -5.50
C SER A 529 -42.35 -3.99 -5.50
N THR A 530 -42.75 -2.76 -5.83
CA THR A 530 -41.84 -1.60 -5.90
C THR A 530 -41.20 -1.29 -4.55
N THR A 531 -41.97 -1.29 -3.46
CA THR A 531 -41.45 -1.08 -2.10
C THR A 531 -40.49 -2.20 -1.70
N THR A 532 -40.80 -3.46 -2.05
CA THR A 532 -39.94 -4.61 -1.79
C THR A 532 -38.64 -4.56 -2.61
N LEU A 533 -38.70 -4.14 -3.87
CA LEU A 533 -37.53 -3.95 -4.74
C LEU A 533 -36.60 -2.88 -4.18
N ILE A 534 -37.17 -1.73 -3.79
CA ILE A 534 -36.43 -0.64 -3.18
C ILE A 534 -35.73 -1.10 -1.89
N GLN A 535 -36.45 -1.81 -1.01
CA GLN A 535 -35.87 -2.35 0.22
C GLN A 535 -34.76 -3.36 -0.06
N LYS A 536 -34.97 -4.30 -1.00
CA LYS A 536 -33.97 -5.30 -1.37
C LYS A 536 -32.67 -4.69 -1.91
N LEU A 537 -32.75 -3.61 -2.70
CA LEU A 537 -31.56 -2.88 -3.15
C LEU A 537 -30.83 -2.23 -1.98
N HIS A 538 -31.58 -1.55 -1.12
CA HIS A 538 -31.03 -0.88 0.05
C HIS A 538 -30.29 -1.88 0.96
N ASP A 539 -30.93 -3.00 1.28
CA ASP A 539 -30.35 -4.08 2.07
C ASP A 539 -29.13 -4.70 1.37
N TYR A 540 -29.22 -4.94 0.05
CA TYR A 540 -28.10 -5.44 -0.74
C TYR A 540 -26.89 -4.51 -0.68
N ILE A 541 -27.05 -3.20 -0.88
CA ILE A 541 -25.93 -2.25 -0.89
C ILE A 541 -25.36 -2.08 0.52
N ILE A 542 -26.18 -2.07 1.56
CA ILE A 542 -25.70 -2.08 2.94
C ILE A 542 -24.89 -3.36 3.20
N ASN A 543 -25.41 -4.51 2.82
CA ASN A 543 -24.74 -5.79 2.98
C ASN A 543 -23.44 -5.87 2.15
N GLU A 544 -23.41 -5.30 0.95
CA GLU A 544 -22.20 -5.25 0.13
C GLU A 544 -21.12 -4.34 0.72
N LEU A 545 -21.50 -3.14 1.17
CA LEU A 545 -20.58 -2.23 1.83
C LEU A 545 -20.11 -2.76 3.19
N ALA A 546 -20.93 -3.59 3.84
CA ALA A 546 -20.58 -4.34 5.03
C ALA A 546 -19.59 -5.48 4.72
N ASN A 547 -19.96 -6.37 3.79
CA ASN A 547 -19.20 -7.57 3.48
C ASN A 547 -17.90 -7.28 2.70
N TYR A 548 -17.79 -6.12 2.04
CA TYR A 548 -16.60 -5.72 1.28
C TYR A 548 -16.08 -4.34 1.74
N PRO A 549 -15.33 -4.27 2.87
CA PRO A 549 -14.88 -3.01 3.50
C PRO A 549 -13.92 -2.17 2.66
N LEU A 550 -13.40 -2.74 1.57
CA LEU A 550 -12.57 -2.04 0.61
C LEU A 550 -13.41 -1.16 -0.32
N ILE A 551 -14.72 -1.38 -0.46
CA ILE A 551 -15.61 -0.50 -1.21
C ILE A 551 -15.80 0.79 -0.41
N GLU A 552 -15.06 1.83 -0.79
CA GLU A 552 -15.28 3.20 -0.33
C GLU A 552 -16.49 3.79 -1.05
N SER A 553 -17.59 3.91 -0.29
CA SER A 553 -18.77 4.63 -0.72
C SER A 553 -18.51 6.14 -0.81
N SER A 554 -19.09 6.77 -1.82
CA SER A 554 -19.07 8.23 -1.97
C SER A 554 -19.72 8.90 -0.75
N SER A 555 -19.34 10.14 -0.45
CA SER A 555 -19.98 10.91 0.64
C SER A 555 -21.49 11.03 0.42
N ARG A 556 -21.91 11.16 -0.84
CA ARG A 556 -23.32 11.19 -1.25
C ARG A 556 -24.03 9.86 -0.98
N LEU A 557 -23.41 8.73 -1.34
CA LEU A 557 -23.98 7.40 -1.06
C LEU A 557 -24.17 7.17 0.45
N LYS A 558 -23.22 7.61 1.28
CA LYS A 558 -23.34 7.51 2.75
C LYS A 558 -24.52 8.31 3.28
N ILE A 559 -24.76 9.52 2.76
CA ILE A 559 -25.91 10.36 3.13
C ILE A 559 -27.21 9.69 2.71
N LEU A 560 -27.29 9.24 1.45
CA LEU A 560 -28.48 8.57 0.90
C LEU A 560 -28.86 7.30 1.68
N LEU A 561 -27.88 6.56 2.20
CA LEU A 561 -28.12 5.37 3.03
C LEU A 561 -28.41 5.68 4.50
N GLN A 562 -28.02 6.86 5.02
CA GLN A 562 -28.22 7.24 6.43
C GLN A 562 -29.52 7.99 6.70
N GLU A 563 -30.05 8.72 5.72
CA GLU A 563 -31.13 9.69 5.94
C GLU A 563 -32.54 9.10 5.89
N ILE A 564 -32.74 7.84 5.47
CA ILE A 564 -34.03 7.49 4.86
C ILE A 564 -34.65 6.22 5.47
N SER A 565 -35.73 6.41 6.24
CA SER A 565 -36.57 5.33 6.79
C SER A 565 -37.51 4.69 5.75
N SER A 566 -37.63 5.24 4.53
CA SER A 566 -38.39 4.67 3.41
C SER A 566 -37.94 5.26 2.06
N PRO A 567 -37.09 4.60 1.26
CA PRO A 567 -36.56 5.18 0.03
C PRO A 567 -37.64 5.33 -1.06
N THR A 568 -37.61 6.44 -1.82
CA THR A 568 -38.45 6.60 -3.02
C THR A 568 -37.80 5.92 -4.22
N ILE A 569 -38.54 5.78 -5.34
CA ILE A 569 -38.01 5.22 -6.59
C ILE A 569 -36.80 6.01 -7.08
N GLU A 570 -36.90 7.35 -7.09
CA GLU A 570 -35.83 8.24 -7.53
C GLU A 570 -34.57 8.07 -6.68
N ILE A 571 -34.75 7.97 -5.36
CA ILE A 571 -33.68 7.74 -4.40
C ILE A 571 -33.05 6.36 -4.63
N SER A 572 -33.84 5.31 -4.89
CA SER A 572 -33.33 3.98 -5.18
C SER A 572 -32.50 3.93 -6.47
N ILE A 573 -32.93 4.63 -7.51
CA ILE A 573 -32.17 4.79 -8.76
C ILE A 573 -30.86 5.53 -8.48
N GLU A 574 -30.90 6.58 -7.67
CA GLU A 574 -29.73 7.37 -7.30
C GLU A 574 -28.73 6.58 -6.45
N ILE A 575 -29.20 5.83 -5.45
CA ILE A 575 -28.40 4.93 -4.62
C ILE A 575 -27.65 3.93 -5.51
N PHE A 576 -28.34 3.27 -6.45
CA PHE A 576 -27.68 2.30 -7.34
C PHE A 576 -26.68 2.96 -8.29
N LYS A 577 -26.98 4.17 -8.77
CA LYS A 577 -26.06 4.96 -9.58
C LYS A 577 -24.80 5.32 -8.80
N GLU A 578 -24.96 5.88 -7.60
CA GLU A 578 -23.83 6.21 -6.72
C GLU A 578 -23.00 4.97 -6.40
N TYR A 579 -23.65 3.84 -6.10
CA TYR A 579 -22.96 2.58 -5.84
C TYR A 579 -22.18 2.05 -7.06
N LEU A 580 -22.75 2.07 -8.27
CA LEU A 580 -22.09 1.57 -9.48
C LEU A 580 -20.96 2.48 -9.98
N PHE A 581 -21.20 3.80 -10.00
CA PHE A 581 -20.32 4.75 -10.68
C PHE A 581 -19.34 5.46 -9.75
N HIS A 582 -19.69 5.61 -8.47
CA HIS A 582 -18.96 6.48 -7.55
C HIS A 582 -18.40 5.75 -6.32
N SER A 583 -18.79 4.50 -6.07
CA SER A 583 -18.04 3.64 -5.15
C SER A 583 -16.70 3.25 -5.77
N GLN A 584 -15.65 3.36 -4.97
CA GLN A 584 -14.30 2.98 -5.36
C GLN A 584 -13.85 1.84 -4.46
N ILE A 585 -13.27 0.77 -5.02
CA ILE A 585 -12.53 -0.15 -4.16
C ILE A 585 -11.22 0.58 -3.82
N LYS A 586 -10.99 0.85 -2.53
CA LYS A 586 -9.71 1.35 -2.02
C LYS A 586 -8.63 0.46 -2.62
N PRO A 587 -7.64 1.03 -3.32
CA PRO A 587 -6.56 0.22 -3.85
C PRO A 587 -5.99 -0.60 -2.69
N LEU A 588 -6.15 -1.91 -2.78
CA LEU A 588 -5.75 -2.87 -1.75
C LEU A 588 -4.33 -2.55 -1.28
N PHE A 589 -3.49 -2.13 -2.22
CA PHE A 589 -2.15 -1.66 -1.95
C PHE A 589 -1.75 -0.69 -3.08
N TYR A 590 -1.83 0.62 -2.86
CA TYR A 590 -0.83 1.64 -3.26
C TYR A 590 -1.35 3.06 -2.96
N ARG A 591 -0.45 3.83 -2.33
CA ARG A 591 -0.57 5.19 -1.75
C ARG A 591 -1.28 5.27 -0.42
#